data_AF-A0A285UBL3-F1
#
_entry.id   AF-A0A285UBL3-F1
#
_cell.length_a   1.000
_cell.length_b   1.000
_cell.length_c   1.000
_cell.angle_alpha   90.00
_cell.angle_beta   90.00
_cell.angle_gamma   90.00
#
_symmetry.space_group_name_H-M   'P 1'
#
loop_
_entity.id
_entity.type
_entity.pdbx_description
1 polymer ?
#
loop_
_entity_poly.entity_id
_entity_poly.type
_entity_poly.pdbx_seq_one_letter_code
_entity_poly.pdbx_strand_id
1 'polypeptide(L)'
;MNEDNQFPNQGGNPNQGQNPGQDGNANQNYGNANQNQFGQNPNQQNVDPNQNQYMNQNSGQYTEQDKYWNPNQNQYQGQNQQFNNQQQYQGQNQFGNQNQYGNQQNQHGYQNQYGNQNSNPKKPKSKKFAVTIISAIFALLLIGGGAFAFFNMQKSTKDQLLLAELNSWKQLKSAFENRYQPEVEWAKKAETTPAEYTYTIGADINGDFYSYEEEMAVEIINNSTLSLEVQLDPNKQLLKADLGADVNGVKIEDISAYVTTKELMFGFPFTDDILQIKDEDFGNFMRTLDPYYEGTETLGLNDWMGKNVFSKENQEYLVKEYLLFFYNSIPEDAFKEEAEDIDVFGDNLKANKISLELSGDQIKDILVKVLEKAKDDPKFEDIILETVKNATGTAGSFDDEFDIDINEGLDSAIKELKDTDIPTGISYTVWISNDTVVQSDLEIGEFKAEGTRLFTNEKQQWDYTFEVEGEKLSFVGDLTYKNGEIEDEVTLLDDYGTGFTYEGSEELNGGERSFYRTLYFQDDYDEIELFWEGDSSYKGDSMEGEHRFGIESYEFDIAILVDETGSFIKNVDIPTDNLVNLGAMDSDEIETYMMEDFLTKAQSWAMELYFELGLF
;
A
#
# COMPACT_ATOMS: atom_id res chain seq x y z
N MET A 1 -51.21 8.22 -17.94
CA MET A 1 -52.16 8.24 -19.07
C MET A 1 -52.81 9.61 -19.07
N ASN A 2 -52.86 10.25 -20.24
CA ASN A 2 -53.39 11.60 -20.52
C ASN A 2 -52.53 12.71 -19.86
N GLU A 3 -52.03 13.75 -20.54
CA GLU A 3 -52.62 14.66 -21.56
C GLU A 3 -53.68 15.59 -20.94
N ASP A 4 -53.67 16.92 -21.11
CA ASP A 4 -52.87 17.82 -21.97
C ASP A 4 -52.57 19.14 -21.16
N ASN A 5 -52.04 20.29 -21.60
CA ASN A 5 -51.92 20.98 -22.91
C ASN A 5 -50.67 21.90 -22.97
N GLN A 6 -50.67 22.96 -23.79
CA GLN A 6 -49.50 23.64 -24.37
C GLN A 6 -49.53 25.17 -24.10
N PHE A 7 -48.46 25.90 -24.46
CA PHE A 7 -48.45 27.20 -25.19
C PHE A 7 -46.99 27.74 -25.32
N PRO A 8 -46.63 28.60 -26.30
CA PRO A 8 -46.32 28.19 -27.68
C PRO A 8 -44.96 28.68 -28.23
N ASN A 9 -44.65 28.29 -29.48
CA ASN A 9 -43.43 28.63 -30.21
C ASN A 9 -43.67 29.66 -31.35
N GLN A 10 -42.81 30.68 -31.46
CA GLN A 10 -42.49 31.50 -32.65
C GLN A 10 -40.98 31.85 -32.51
N GLY A 11 -40.09 31.77 -33.51
CA GLY A 11 -40.20 32.10 -34.95
C GLY A 11 -39.50 33.46 -35.20
N GLY A 12 -38.51 33.63 -36.10
CA GLY A 12 -37.84 32.70 -37.01
C GLY A 12 -36.63 33.38 -37.71
N ASN A 13 -35.99 32.70 -38.67
CA ASN A 13 -34.74 33.14 -39.33
C ASN A 13 -34.94 33.45 -40.84
N PRO A 14 -34.45 34.60 -41.36
CA PRO A 14 -34.25 34.81 -42.79
C PRO A 14 -32.84 35.30 -43.20
N ASN A 15 -32.12 34.45 -43.93
CA ASN A 15 -31.23 34.73 -45.08
C ASN A 15 -30.19 35.88 -45.10
N GLN A 16 -28.93 35.45 -45.28
CA GLN A 16 -28.05 35.76 -46.41
C GLN A 16 -27.86 37.23 -46.89
N GLY A 17 -26.66 37.76 -46.61
CA GLY A 17 -25.69 38.02 -47.69
C GLY A 17 -25.56 39.44 -48.25
N GLN A 18 -24.33 39.99 -48.16
CA GLN A 18 -23.80 40.92 -49.16
C GLN A 18 -22.26 40.90 -49.21
N ASN A 19 -21.71 41.42 -50.31
CA ASN A 19 -20.34 41.22 -50.78
C ASN A 19 -19.49 42.50 -50.63
N PRO A 20 -18.14 42.41 -50.68
CA PRO A 20 -17.42 43.39 -51.49
C PRO A 20 -16.19 42.87 -52.26
N GLY A 21 -16.00 43.45 -53.46
CA GLY A 21 -14.67 43.90 -53.91
C GLY A 21 -13.79 42.91 -54.67
N GLN A 22 -13.76 43.05 -56.00
CA GLN A 22 -12.80 42.37 -56.88
C GLN A 22 -11.42 43.04 -56.84
N ASP A 23 -10.34 42.24 -56.93
CA ASP A 23 -9.24 42.33 -57.92
C ASP A 23 -8.04 41.46 -57.47
N GLY A 24 -7.41 40.60 -58.28
CA GLY A 24 -7.72 40.12 -59.63
C GLY A 24 -6.54 39.35 -60.28
N ASN A 25 -6.81 38.30 -61.08
CA ASN A 25 -5.85 37.48 -61.89
C ASN A 25 -4.75 36.70 -61.11
N ALA A 26 -4.23 35.53 -61.54
CA ALA A 26 -4.57 34.58 -62.62
C ALA A 26 -3.85 33.23 -62.29
N ASN A 27 -4.51 32.05 -62.25
CA ASN A 27 -4.76 31.10 -63.36
C ASN A 27 -3.90 29.81 -63.27
N GLN A 28 -4.49 28.64 -63.61
CA GLN A 28 -3.91 27.27 -63.68
C GLN A 28 -3.48 26.65 -62.31
N ASN A 29 -4.12 25.61 -61.72
CA ASN A 29 -4.69 24.30 -62.15
C ASN A 29 -3.68 23.13 -62.10
N TYR A 30 -4.16 21.94 -61.67
CA TYR A 30 -3.45 20.69 -61.33
C TYR A 30 -2.58 20.73 -60.05
N GLY A 31 -2.41 19.63 -59.29
CA GLY A 31 -3.12 18.34 -59.34
C GLY A 31 -2.35 17.13 -58.79
N ASN A 32 -2.88 16.50 -57.73
CA ASN A 32 -2.62 15.14 -57.21
C ASN A 32 -1.20 14.55 -57.04
N ALA A 33 -0.95 14.14 -55.78
CA ALA A 33 -0.47 12.81 -55.35
C ALA A 33 1.04 12.44 -55.30
N ASN A 34 1.40 11.93 -54.10
CA ASN A 34 2.24 10.77 -53.78
C ASN A 34 3.79 10.84 -53.62
N GLN A 35 4.21 10.09 -52.58
CA GLN A 35 5.45 9.32 -52.39
C GLN A 35 6.77 9.98 -51.92
N ASN A 36 7.18 9.50 -50.74
CA ASN A 36 8.50 9.25 -50.14
C ASN A 36 9.77 9.59 -50.97
N GLN A 37 10.79 10.19 -50.33
CA GLN A 37 12.03 9.48 -49.91
C GLN A 37 13.11 10.40 -49.27
N PHE A 38 13.98 9.77 -48.46
CA PHE A 38 15.32 10.13 -47.94
C PHE A 38 15.98 11.49 -48.26
N GLY A 39 16.66 12.07 -47.24
CA GLY A 39 17.69 13.10 -47.44
C GLY A 39 18.47 13.50 -46.18
N GLN A 40 19.67 12.97 -45.97
CA GLN A 40 20.62 13.46 -44.96
C GLN A 40 21.27 14.79 -45.40
N ASN A 41 21.79 15.61 -44.46
CA ASN A 41 22.57 16.80 -44.77
C ASN A 41 23.77 16.99 -43.80
N PRO A 42 25.04 17.02 -44.26
CA PRO A 42 26.23 17.12 -43.41
C PRO A 42 26.94 18.49 -43.45
N ASN A 43 27.74 18.81 -42.41
CA ASN A 43 29.03 19.54 -42.38
C ASN A 43 29.37 19.87 -40.91
N GLN A 44 30.44 19.39 -40.27
CA GLN A 44 31.90 19.51 -40.51
C GLN A 44 32.52 20.91 -40.25
N GLN A 45 33.22 21.06 -39.12
CA GLN A 45 34.67 21.37 -38.99
C GLN A 45 35.05 21.46 -37.49
N ASN A 46 36.11 20.87 -36.87
CA ASN A 46 37.32 20.11 -37.23
C ASN A 46 38.65 20.84 -36.85
N VAL A 47 39.26 20.49 -35.70
CA VAL A 47 40.71 20.57 -35.33
C VAL A 47 40.93 19.54 -34.19
N ASP A 48 41.56 18.37 -34.38
CA ASP A 48 43.01 18.01 -34.45
C ASP A 48 43.62 17.64 -33.04
N PRO A 49 44.65 16.76 -32.92
CA PRO A 49 44.51 15.56 -32.07
C PRO A 49 45.75 15.19 -31.20
N ASN A 50 45.71 14.03 -30.51
CA ASN A 50 46.88 13.14 -30.38
C ASN A 50 46.55 11.72 -29.84
N GLN A 51 47.17 10.71 -30.47
CA GLN A 51 47.84 9.51 -29.91
C GLN A 51 47.25 8.80 -28.66
N ASN A 52 47.10 7.46 -28.62
CA ASN A 52 47.78 6.40 -29.38
C ASN A 52 46.90 5.15 -29.62
N GLN A 53 47.30 4.35 -30.61
CA GLN A 53 46.78 2.99 -30.86
C GLN A 53 47.57 1.94 -30.07
N TYR A 54 46.92 0.84 -29.67
CA TYR A 54 47.50 -0.51 -29.79
C TYR A 54 46.38 -1.54 -29.99
N MET A 55 46.40 -2.25 -31.12
CA MET A 55 45.69 -3.52 -31.26
C MET A 55 46.52 -4.64 -30.62
N ASN A 56 45.86 -5.71 -30.19
CA ASN A 56 46.36 -7.04 -30.52
C ASN A 56 45.21 -8.03 -30.71
N GLN A 57 45.23 -8.78 -31.81
CA GLN A 57 44.35 -9.93 -32.04
C GLN A 57 45.16 -11.20 -31.75
N ASN A 58 44.57 -12.21 -31.10
CA ASN A 58 44.97 -13.57 -31.42
C ASN A 58 43.89 -14.62 -31.11
N SER A 59 43.74 -15.57 -32.03
CA SER A 59 42.82 -16.72 -31.93
C SER A 59 43.58 -17.99 -31.52
N GLY A 60 42.97 -18.85 -30.71
CA GLY A 60 43.49 -20.18 -30.39
C GLY A 60 42.37 -21.20 -30.19
N GLN A 61 42.58 -22.44 -30.63
CA GLN A 61 41.65 -23.57 -30.53
C GLN A 61 42.26 -24.73 -29.72
N TYR A 62 41.39 -25.66 -29.26
CA TYR A 62 41.70 -26.94 -28.61
C TYR A 62 42.23 -26.84 -27.15
N THR A 63 42.00 -27.82 -26.25
CA THR A 63 41.48 -29.20 -26.35
C THR A 63 40.45 -29.54 -25.26
N GLU A 64 39.64 -30.59 -25.47
CA GLU A 64 38.84 -31.29 -24.44
C GLU A 64 39.71 -31.98 -23.37
N GLN A 65 39.21 -32.09 -22.12
CA GLN A 65 39.38 -33.32 -21.32
C GLN A 65 38.44 -33.44 -20.10
N ASP A 66 37.72 -34.57 -20.05
CA ASP A 66 36.86 -35.18 -19.01
C ASP A 66 37.09 -34.81 -17.51
N LYS A 67 36.02 -34.80 -16.68
CA LYS A 67 35.55 -35.98 -15.89
C LYS A 67 34.35 -35.79 -14.92
N TYR A 68 33.32 -36.63 -15.14
CA TYR A 68 32.38 -37.27 -14.19
C TYR A 68 31.83 -36.53 -12.95
N TRP A 69 30.50 -36.40 -12.90
CA TRP A 69 29.68 -37.17 -11.94
C TRP A 69 28.25 -37.44 -12.46
N ASN A 70 27.63 -38.55 -12.05
CA ASN A 70 26.23 -38.94 -12.29
C ASN A 70 25.89 -40.08 -11.31
N PRO A 71 24.78 -40.01 -10.57
CA PRO A 71 23.83 -41.12 -10.65
C PRO A 71 22.35 -40.68 -10.55
N ASN A 72 21.55 -41.05 -11.55
CA ASN A 72 20.09 -41.11 -11.46
C ASN A 72 19.64 -42.55 -11.15
N GLN A 73 18.89 -42.78 -10.06
CA GLN A 73 18.21 -44.05 -9.77
C GLN A 73 16.90 -43.88 -8.99
N ASN A 74 15.77 -44.13 -9.68
CA ASN A 74 14.46 -44.40 -9.07
C ASN A 74 14.31 -45.88 -8.67
N GLN A 75 13.61 -46.20 -7.55
CA GLN A 75 12.64 -47.32 -7.50
C GLN A 75 11.80 -47.43 -6.20
N TYR A 76 10.48 -47.21 -6.36
CA TYR A 76 9.32 -47.95 -5.80
C TYR A 76 9.22 -48.41 -4.32
N GLN A 77 8.17 -47.86 -3.67
CA GLN A 77 7.07 -48.52 -2.91
C GLN A 77 7.30 -49.73 -1.96
N GLY A 78 6.68 -49.66 -0.78
CA GLY A 78 6.35 -50.83 0.05
C GLY A 78 5.43 -50.53 1.25
N GLN A 79 4.21 -51.10 1.29
CA GLN A 79 3.29 -51.02 2.43
C GLN A 79 3.49 -52.19 3.42
N ASN A 80 3.33 -51.97 4.75
CA ASN A 80 2.22 -52.54 5.56
C ASN A 80 2.37 -52.43 7.10
N GLN A 81 1.28 -51.95 7.73
CA GLN A 81 0.57 -52.45 8.94
C GLN A 81 1.30 -52.85 10.26
N GLN A 82 0.85 -52.20 11.34
CA GLN A 82 0.51 -52.73 12.69
C GLN A 82 1.57 -53.48 13.56
N PHE A 83 1.79 -53.01 14.81
CA PHE A 83 1.15 -53.60 16.02
C PHE A 83 1.40 -52.80 17.33
N ASN A 84 0.57 -53.02 18.36
CA ASN A 84 0.64 -52.42 19.70
C ASN A 84 1.77 -52.97 20.60
N ASN A 85 2.41 -52.13 21.44
CA ASN A 85 2.16 -52.08 22.91
C ASN A 85 3.17 -51.27 23.77
N GLN A 86 2.62 -50.50 24.71
CA GLN A 86 2.97 -50.28 26.15
C GLN A 86 4.41 -50.28 26.72
N GLN A 87 4.54 -49.51 27.82
CA GLN A 87 5.59 -49.44 28.86
C GLN A 87 6.82 -48.57 28.49
N GLN A 88 7.25 -47.54 29.24
CA GLN A 88 7.41 -47.24 30.69
C GLN A 88 8.80 -47.52 31.27
N TYR A 89 9.32 -46.47 31.93
CA TYR A 89 10.35 -46.42 33.00
C TYR A 89 11.84 -46.73 32.72
N GLN A 90 12.65 -45.70 33.03
CA GLN A 90 13.95 -45.70 33.75
C GLN A 90 15.11 -46.62 33.29
N GLY A 91 16.28 -46.01 33.02
CA GLY A 91 17.56 -46.72 32.88
C GLY A 91 18.78 -45.79 32.90
N GLN A 92 19.39 -45.58 34.06
CA GLN A 92 20.59 -44.75 34.23
C GLN A 92 21.88 -45.38 33.68
N ASN A 93 22.86 -44.54 33.34
CA ASN A 93 24.33 -44.77 33.45
C ASN A 93 24.97 -45.83 32.52
N GLN A 94 26.29 -45.82 32.19
CA GLN A 94 27.39 -44.83 32.24
C GLN A 94 28.62 -45.36 31.45
N PHE A 95 29.64 -44.51 31.24
CA PHE A 95 31.05 -44.80 30.88
C PHE A 95 31.40 -45.22 29.43
N GLY A 96 32.48 -44.61 28.90
CA GLY A 96 33.05 -44.91 27.58
C GLY A 96 34.28 -44.05 27.19
N ASN A 97 35.23 -43.83 28.10
CA ASN A 97 36.40 -42.96 27.87
C ASN A 97 37.50 -43.59 26.98
N GLN A 98 38.00 -42.84 25.98
CA GLN A 98 39.43 -42.62 25.60
C GLN A 98 39.47 -41.71 24.34
N ASN A 99 40.19 -40.57 24.32
CA ASN A 99 41.65 -40.37 24.16
C ASN A 99 42.17 -40.85 22.76
N GLN A 100 43.02 -40.13 22.02
CA GLN A 100 43.88 -38.97 22.36
C GLN A 100 44.42 -38.22 21.10
N TYR A 101 44.95 -37.00 21.28
CA TYR A 101 45.68 -36.13 20.32
C TYR A 101 44.84 -35.52 19.15
N GLY A 102 44.94 -34.23 18.80
CA GLY A 102 45.47 -33.07 19.56
C GLY A 102 46.34 -32.09 18.77
N ASN A 103 45.87 -30.85 18.60
CA ASN A 103 46.70 -29.65 18.53
C ASN A 103 45.88 -28.39 18.88
N GLN A 104 46.55 -27.27 19.16
CA GLN A 104 45.97 -26.07 19.78
C GLN A 104 45.94 -24.87 18.81
N GLN A 105 44.95 -23.97 18.95
CA GLN A 105 45.20 -22.66 19.59
C GLN A 105 43.91 -21.82 19.81
N ASN A 106 43.88 -21.18 20.97
CA ASN A 106 43.24 -19.90 21.32
C ASN A 106 41.79 -19.59 20.87
N GLN A 107 40.86 -19.67 21.83
CA GLN A 107 40.06 -18.50 22.22
C GLN A 107 39.63 -18.60 23.69
N HIS A 108 39.28 -17.47 24.30
CA HIS A 108 38.85 -17.35 25.70
C HIS A 108 37.30 -17.42 25.78
N GLY A 109 36.66 -17.90 26.86
CA GLY A 109 37.23 -18.44 28.09
C GLY A 109 36.63 -17.86 29.39
N TYR A 110 35.30 -17.92 29.56
CA TYR A 110 34.63 -17.57 30.83
C TYR A 110 33.61 -18.61 31.29
N GLN A 111 33.36 -18.67 32.59
CA GLN A 111 32.61 -19.74 33.27
C GLN A 111 31.18 -19.33 33.63
N ASN A 112 30.26 -20.29 33.51
CA ASN A 112 29.00 -20.26 34.28
C ASN A 112 29.30 -20.44 35.76
N GLN A 113 28.77 -19.55 36.62
CA GLN A 113 28.77 -19.73 38.07
C GLN A 113 27.43 -19.21 38.64
N TYR A 114 26.61 -20.12 39.16
CA TYR A 114 25.29 -19.79 39.72
C TYR A 114 25.44 -18.96 41.01
N GLY A 115 25.11 -17.67 40.93
CA GLY A 115 24.94 -16.78 42.07
C GLY A 115 23.45 -16.51 42.33
N ASN A 116 22.92 -17.00 43.45
CA ASN A 116 21.53 -16.77 43.82
C ASN A 116 21.34 -15.38 44.44
N GLN A 117 20.86 -14.41 43.66
CA GLN A 117 20.41 -13.11 44.16
C GLN A 117 19.02 -12.78 43.61
N ASN A 118 18.06 -12.65 44.53
CA ASN A 118 16.71 -12.23 44.22
C ASN A 118 16.65 -10.69 44.21
N SER A 119 16.76 -10.10 43.02
CA SER A 119 16.49 -8.69 42.76
C SER A 119 15.69 -8.57 41.48
N ASN A 120 14.46 -8.02 41.56
CA ASN A 120 13.69 -7.69 40.37
C ASN A 120 14.54 -6.81 39.44
N PRO A 121 14.74 -7.18 38.16
CA PRO A 121 15.31 -6.25 37.20
C PRO A 121 14.32 -5.10 37.08
N LYS A 122 14.68 -3.91 37.56
CA LYS A 122 14.00 -2.69 37.15
C LYS A 122 14.17 -2.61 35.64
N LYS A 123 13.07 -2.70 34.88
CA LYS A 123 13.09 -2.43 33.43
C LYS A 123 13.87 -1.12 33.22
N PRO A 124 14.89 -1.06 32.35
CA PRO A 124 15.55 0.20 32.05
C PRO A 124 14.50 1.15 31.47
N LYS A 125 14.37 2.37 32.03
CA LYS A 125 13.44 3.38 31.51
C LYS A 125 13.87 3.74 30.08
N SER A 126 13.24 3.15 29.07
CA SER A 126 13.53 3.43 27.68
C SER A 126 12.92 4.78 27.29
N LYS A 127 13.77 5.80 27.12
CA LYS A 127 13.41 7.15 26.62
C LYS A 127 12.45 7.12 25.43
N LYS A 128 12.55 6.07 24.58
CA LYS A 128 11.68 5.79 23.44
C LYS A 128 10.18 5.94 23.74
N PHE A 129 9.68 5.56 24.92
CA PHE A 129 8.24 5.57 25.21
C PHE A 129 7.61 6.99 25.16
N ALA A 130 8.30 7.99 25.73
CA ALA A 130 7.84 9.39 25.66
C ALA A 130 7.86 9.93 24.22
N VAL A 131 8.88 9.57 23.44
CA VAL A 131 8.97 9.92 22.02
C VAL A 131 7.81 9.29 21.23
N THR A 132 7.55 7.99 21.40
CA THR A 132 6.45 7.28 20.72
C THR A 132 5.08 7.90 21.00
N ILE A 133 4.79 8.30 22.24
CA ILE A 133 3.52 8.98 22.58
C ILE A 133 3.43 10.35 21.90
N ILE A 134 4.52 11.12 21.90
CA ILE A 134 4.57 12.44 21.23
C ILE A 134 4.35 12.27 19.72
N SER A 135 5.06 11.34 19.07
CA SER A 135 4.91 11.04 17.65
C SER A 135 3.49 10.57 17.29
N ALA A 136 2.86 9.73 18.11
CA ALA A 136 1.49 9.27 17.87
C ALA A 136 0.47 10.41 17.94
N ILE A 137 0.60 11.33 18.91
CA ILE A 137 -0.24 12.53 19.00
C ILE A 137 0.04 13.48 17.82
N PHE A 138 1.30 13.59 17.37
CA PHE A 138 1.65 14.37 16.18
C PHE A 138 1.13 13.76 14.87
N ALA A 139 1.01 12.44 14.77
CA ALA A 139 0.36 11.78 13.63
C ALA A 139 -1.16 12.03 13.62
N LEU A 140 -1.83 11.93 14.76
CA LEU A 140 -3.27 12.25 14.91
C LEU A 140 -3.57 13.72 14.60
N LEU A 141 -2.63 14.63 14.92
CA LEU A 141 -2.62 16.05 14.53
C LEU A 141 -2.75 16.24 13.01
N LEU A 142 -2.06 15.42 12.20
CA LEU A 142 -2.02 15.51 10.74
C LEU A 142 -3.27 14.87 10.09
N ILE A 143 -3.75 13.75 10.62
CA ILE A 143 -4.92 13.02 10.09
C ILE A 143 -6.22 13.83 10.26
N GLY A 144 -6.30 14.72 11.26
CA GLY A 144 -7.53 15.44 11.64
C GLY A 144 -8.04 16.54 10.68
N GLY A 145 -7.47 16.69 9.48
CA GLY A 145 -7.64 17.87 8.61
C GLY A 145 -9.07 18.23 8.17
N GLY A 146 -10.06 17.34 8.29
CA GLY A 146 -11.44 17.56 7.85
C GLY A 146 -12.28 18.46 8.76
N ALA A 147 -12.19 18.34 10.08
CA ALA A 147 -13.20 18.90 11.00
C ALA A 147 -13.01 20.39 11.34
N PHE A 148 -11.87 21.00 10.98
CA PHE A 148 -11.49 22.32 11.47
C PHE A 148 -12.24 23.51 10.85
N ALA A 149 -12.94 23.31 9.73
CA ALA A 149 -13.70 24.37 9.05
C ALA A 149 -14.82 25.01 9.91
N PHE A 150 -15.18 24.41 11.05
CA PHE A 150 -16.18 24.93 11.98
C PHE A 150 -15.65 25.94 13.00
N PHE A 151 -14.34 26.09 13.17
CA PHE A 151 -13.79 26.92 14.24
C PHE A 151 -13.47 28.35 13.76
N ASN A 152 -13.99 29.35 14.49
CA ASN A 152 -13.87 30.78 14.18
C ASN A 152 -12.53 31.36 14.68
N MET A 153 -11.43 30.73 14.24
CA MET A 153 -10.05 30.93 14.69
C MET A 153 -9.37 32.01 13.85
N GLN A 154 -9.44 33.28 14.27
CA GLN A 154 -8.86 34.42 13.54
C GLN A 154 -8.38 35.52 14.51
N LYS A 155 -7.83 35.18 15.69
CA LYS A 155 -7.59 36.17 16.75
C LYS A 155 -6.26 36.06 17.51
N SER A 156 -5.54 34.95 17.47
CA SER A 156 -4.18 34.89 18.02
C SER A 156 -3.15 34.38 17.02
N THR A 157 -1.88 34.60 17.33
CA THR A 157 -0.72 34.04 16.62
C THR A 157 -0.81 32.50 16.51
N LYS A 158 -1.32 31.84 17.56
CA LYS A 158 -1.55 30.39 17.55
C LYS A 158 -2.65 29.98 16.57
N ASP A 159 -3.74 30.75 16.43
CA ASP A 159 -4.78 30.52 15.42
C ASP A 159 -4.19 30.58 14.00
N GLN A 160 -3.32 31.56 13.73
CA GLN A 160 -2.67 31.73 12.42
C GLN A 160 -1.82 30.52 12.04
N LEU A 161 -0.99 30.01 12.96
CA LEU A 161 -0.13 28.85 12.73
C LEU A 161 -0.94 27.60 12.38
N LEU A 162 -1.99 27.28 13.16
CA LEU A 162 -2.81 26.10 12.87
C LEU A 162 -3.60 26.26 11.56
N LEU A 163 -4.15 27.44 11.28
CA LEU A 163 -4.83 27.69 10.01
C LEU A 163 -3.89 27.51 8.81
N ALA A 164 -2.65 27.99 8.90
CA ALA A 164 -1.70 27.90 7.81
C ALA A 164 -1.28 26.46 7.49
N GLU A 165 -1.07 25.62 8.51
CA GLU A 165 -0.89 24.17 8.30
C GLU A 165 -2.12 23.51 7.69
N LEU A 166 -3.31 23.75 8.26
CA LEU A 166 -4.57 23.19 7.73
C LEU A 166 -4.87 23.62 6.29
N ASN A 167 -4.49 24.84 5.91
CA ASN A 167 -4.65 25.33 4.54
C ASN A 167 -3.61 24.72 3.60
N SER A 168 -2.36 24.52 4.06
CA SER A 168 -1.33 23.80 3.31
C SER A 168 -1.78 22.36 3.00
N TRP A 169 -2.34 21.66 4.00
CA TRP A 169 -2.92 20.32 3.82
C TRP A 169 -4.14 20.29 2.89
N LYS A 170 -5.05 21.26 2.99
CA LYS A 170 -6.16 21.42 2.02
C LYS A 170 -5.65 21.66 0.61
N GLN A 171 -4.57 22.42 0.45
CA GLN A 171 -3.99 22.74 -0.85
C GLN A 171 -3.35 21.51 -1.50
N LEU A 172 -2.53 20.76 -0.75
CA LEU A 172 -1.97 19.48 -1.20
C LEU A 172 -3.09 18.48 -1.54
N LYS A 173 -4.11 18.35 -0.68
CA LYS A 173 -5.28 17.52 -0.97
C LYS A 173 -6.03 17.98 -2.23
N SER A 174 -6.15 19.29 -2.46
CA SER A 174 -6.82 19.82 -3.65
C SER A 174 -6.01 19.57 -4.92
N ALA A 175 -4.68 19.64 -4.87
CA ALA A 175 -3.82 19.22 -5.99
C ALA A 175 -4.04 17.73 -6.31
N PHE A 176 -4.03 16.86 -5.30
CA PHE A 176 -4.31 15.43 -5.45
C PHE A 176 -5.73 15.15 -6.00
N GLU A 177 -6.78 15.72 -5.40
CA GLU A 177 -8.17 15.51 -5.85
C GLU A 177 -8.45 16.11 -7.24
N ASN A 178 -7.64 17.08 -7.71
CA ASN A 178 -7.71 17.59 -9.09
C ASN A 178 -6.94 16.72 -10.10
N ARG A 179 -5.75 16.20 -9.71
CA ARG A 179 -4.89 15.37 -10.59
C ARG A 179 -5.43 13.96 -10.77
N TYR A 180 -6.05 13.40 -9.74
CA TYR A 180 -6.67 12.07 -9.74
C TYR A 180 -8.20 12.15 -9.66
N GLN A 181 -8.80 13.15 -10.32
CA GLN A 181 -10.23 13.42 -10.26
C GLN A 181 -11.09 12.25 -10.76
N PRO A 182 -10.78 11.59 -11.91
CA PRO A 182 -11.53 10.41 -12.37
C PRO A 182 -11.48 9.23 -11.38
N GLU A 183 -10.28 8.90 -10.88
CA GLU A 183 -10.02 7.80 -9.95
C GLU A 183 -10.75 8.04 -8.61
N VAL A 184 -10.67 9.26 -8.10
CA VAL A 184 -11.30 9.69 -6.85
C VAL A 184 -12.83 9.71 -6.98
N GLU A 185 -13.40 10.08 -8.13
CA GLU A 185 -14.84 9.99 -8.36
C GLU A 185 -15.33 8.54 -8.52
N TRP A 186 -14.54 7.67 -9.16
CA TRP A 186 -14.82 6.24 -9.23
C TRP A 186 -14.89 5.61 -7.83
N ALA A 187 -13.85 5.81 -7.00
CA ALA A 187 -13.79 5.29 -5.64
C ALA A 187 -14.95 5.78 -4.75
N LYS A 188 -15.25 7.09 -4.78
CA LYS A 188 -16.37 7.69 -4.03
C LYS A 188 -17.74 7.14 -4.44
N LYS A 189 -17.88 6.65 -5.69
CA LYS A 189 -19.11 6.01 -6.20
C LYS A 189 -19.17 4.53 -5.82
N ALA A 190 -18.04 3.83 -5.85
CA ALA A 190 -17.91 2.44 -5.38
C ALA A 190 -18.17 2.27 -3.88
N GLU A 191 -17.91 3.28 -3.03
CA GLU A 191 -18.31 3.30 -1.60
C GLU A 191 -19.82 3.02 -1.40
N THR A 192 -20.68 3.28 -2.39
CA THR A 192 -22.15 3.28 -2.24
C THR A 192 -22.93 2.57 -3.34
N THR A 193 -22.27 2.16 -4.42
CA THR A 193 -22.88 1.53 -5.60
C THR A 193 -22.29 0.14 -5.79
N PRO A 194 -23.10 -0.92 -6.04
CA PRO A 194 -22.55 -2.22 -6.37
C PRO A 194 -21.65 -2.15 -7.61
N ALA A 195 -20.51 -2.81 -7.56
CA ALA A 195 -19.47 -2.75 -8.59
C ALA A 195 -18.88 -4.13 -8.87
N GLU A 196 -18.38 -4.30 -10.07
CA GLU A 196 -17.71 -5.48 -10.61
C GLU A 196 -16.35 -5.04 -11.13
N TYR A 197 -15.32 -5.83 -10.84
CA TYR A 197 -13.95 -5.62 -11.25
C TYR A 197 -13.42 -6.92 -11.83
N THR A 198 -12.70 -6.89 -12.94
CA THR A 198 -12.00 -8.05 -13.49
C THR A 198 -10.55 -7.69 -13.74
N TYR A 199 -9.66 -8.40 -13.04
CA TYR A 199 -8.22 -8.32 -13.19
C TYR A 199 -7.72 -9.50 -14.01
N THR A 200 -6.94 -9.26 -15.07
CA THR A 200 -6.22 -10.30 -15.80
C THR A 200 -4.72 -10.10 -15.59
N ILE A 201 -4.10 -11.01 -14.84
CA ILE A 201 -2.70 -10.92 -14.44
C ILE A 201 -1.88 -11.86 -15.33
N GLY A 202 -0.97 -11.32 -16.13
CA GLY A 202 0.01 -12.05 -16.93
C GLY A 202 1.44 -11.77 -16.48
N ALA A 203 2.40 -12.38 -17.17
CA ALA A 203 3.81 -12.07 -17.02
C ALA A 203 4.48 -11.93 -18.40
N ASP A 204 5.51 -11.10 -18.46
CA ASP A 204 6.30 -10.80 -19.66
C ASP A 204 7.77 -10.88 -19.27
N ILE A 205 8.39 -12.03 -19.55
CA ILE A 205 9.78 -12.33 -19.22
C ILE A 205 10.60 -12.38 -20.52
N ASN A 206 11.62 -11.53 -20.63
CA ASN A 206 12.51 -11.42 -21.79
C ASN A 206 13.98 -11.46 -21.36
N GLY A 207 14.82 -12.26 -22.03
CA GLY A 207 16.24 -12.38 -21.70
C GLY A 207 16.99 -13.43 -22.54
N ASP A 208 18.32 -13.50 -22.36
CA ASP A 208 19.17 -14.52 -22.98
C ASP A 208 19.26 -15.77 -22.08
N PHE A 209 18.42 -16.78 -22.34
CA PHE A 209 18.38 -18.03 -21.56
C PHE A 209 19.49 -19.01 -21.95
N TYR A 210 19.97 -19.82 -20.99
CA TYR A 210 21.13 -20.70 -21.18
C TYR A 210 20.76 -22.15 -21.54
N SER A 211 19.48 -22.52 -21.39
CA SER A 211 18.95 -23.85 -21.70
C SER A 211 17.57 -23.79 -22.36
N TYR A 212 17.28 -24.81 -23.16
CA TYR A 212 15.98 -24.98 -23.81
C TYR A 212 14.85 -25.24 -22.79
N GLU A 213 15.19 -25.84 -21.65
CA GLU A 213 14.29 -26.03 -20.52
C GLU A 213 13.88 -24.69 -19.86
N GLU A 214 14.76 -23.68 -19.83
CA GLU A 214 14.43 -22.31 -19.40
C GLU A 214 13.59 -21.57 -20.46
N GLU A 215 13.96 -21.66 -21.74
CA GLU A 215 13.17 -21.10 -22.87
C GLU A 215 11.71 -21.62 -22.84
N MET A 216 11.51 -22.94 -22.66
CA MET A 216 10.18 -23.53 -22.56
C MET A 216 9.40 -23.09 -21.32
N ALA A 217 10.07 -22.90 -20.17
CA ALA A 217 9.41 -22.43 -18.96
C ALA A 217 8.91 -20.99 -19.11
N VAL A 218 9.72 -20.14 -19.76
CA VAL A 218 9.36 -18.75 -20.08
C VAL A 218 8.25 -18.70 -21.14
N GLU A 219 8.27 -19.54 -22.17
CA GLU A 219 7.17 -19.62 -23.14
C GLU A 219 5.85 -20.01 -22.47
N ILE A 220 5.86 -20.93 -21.49
CA ILE A 220 4.65 -21.28 -20.73
C ILE A 220 4.18 -20.10 -19.86
N ILE A 221 5.09 -19.41 -19.15
CA ILE A 221 4.76 -18.28 -18.27
C ILE A 221 4.17 -17.11 -19.07
N ASN A 222 4.82 -16.72 -20.18
CA ASN A 222 4.37 -15.59 -21.01
C ASN A 222 3.07 -15.89 -21.78
N ASN A 223 2.67 -17.17 -21.91
CA ASN A 223 1.38 -17.60 -22.45
C ASN A 223 0.42 -18.11 -21.36
N SER A 224 0.58 -17.66 -20.12
CA SER A 224 -0.33 -17.95 -19.00
C SER A 224 -0.89 -16.67 -18.37
N THR A 225 -2.16 -16.70 -17.99
CA THR A 225 -2.82 -15.60 -17.26
C THR A 225 -3.66 -16.12 -16.10
N LEU A 226 -3.77 -15.30 -15.05
CA LEU A 226 -4.64 -15.52 -13.90
C LEU A 226 -5.74 -14.44 -13.93
N SER A 227 -7.00 -14.85 -14.05
CA SER A 227 -8.14 -13.94 -14.02
C SER A 227 -8.80 -13.94 -12.64
N LEU A 228 -9.02 -12.76 -12.08
CA LEU A 228 -9.77 -12.55 -10.83
C LEU A 228 -10.93 -11.59 -11.09
N GLU A 229 -12.15 -12.10 -11.09
CA GLU A 229 -13.37 -11.29 -11.02
C GLU A 229 -13.71 -11.03 -9.55
N VAL A 230 -14.11 -9.81 -9.21
CA VAL A 230 -14.61 -9.41 -7.88
C VAL A 230 -15.85 -8.55 -8.04
N GLN A 231 -16.98 -9.03 -7.53
CA GLN A 231 -18.23 -8.27 -7.44
C GLN A 231 -18.53 -7.91 -5.99
N LEU A 232 -18.86 -6.64 -5.73
CA LEU A 232 -19.09 -6.08 -4.40
C LEU A 232 -20.45 -5.38 -4.33
N ASP A 233 -21.23 -5.63 -3.27
CA ASP A 233 -22.37 -4.79 -2.87
C ASP A 233 -22.16 -4.27 -1.44
N PRO A 234 -21.68 -3.01 -1.27
CA PRO A 234 -21.42 -2.45 0.05
C PRO A 234 -22.70 -2.19 0.86
N ASN A 235 -23.88 -2.13 0.22
CA ASN A 235 -25.15 -1.90 0.90
C ASN A 235 -25.75 -3.20 1.46
N LYS A 236 -25.52 -4.35 0.79
CA LYS A 236 -25.90 -5.68 1.28
C LYS A 236 -24.82 -6.35 2.12
N GLN A 237 -23.60 -5.80 2.14
CA GLN A 237 -22.42 -6.40 2.75
C GLN A 237 -22.14 -7.81 2.17
N LEU A 238 -21.89 -7.83 0.86
CA LEU A 238 -21.82 -9.02 0.01
C LEU A 238 -20.62 -8.89 -0.95
N LEU A 239 -19.78 -9.92 -1.04
CA LEU A 239 -18.79 -10.11 -2.09
C LEU A 239 -18.97 -11.46 -2.80
N LYS A 240 -18.73 -11.46 -4.10
CA LYS A 240 -18.45 -12.62 -4.96
C LYS A 240 -17.04 -12.40 -5.53
N ALA A 241 -16.22 -13.44 -5.54
CA ALA A 241 -14.95 -13.43 -6.26
C ALA A 241 -14.78 -14.75 -7.01
N ASP A 242 -14.33 -14.69 -8.25
CA ASP A 242 -14.21 -15.86 -9.13
C ASP A 242 -12.80 -15.87 -9.70
N LEU A 243 -12.11 -16.99 -9.48
CA LEU A 243 -10.75 -17.21 -9.89
C LEU A 243 -10.74 -18.12 -11.11
N GLY A 244 -10.00 -17.70 -12.14
CA GLY A 244 -9.70 -18.50 -13.31
C GLY A 244 -8.24 -18.40 -13.68
N ALA A 245 -7.78 -19.33 -14.51
CA ALA A 245 -6.47 -19.29 -15.12
C ALA A 245 -6.55 -19.82 -16.55
N ASP A 246 -5.83 -19.20 -17.48
CA ASP A 246 -5.53 -19.77 -18.78
C ASP A 246 -4.05 -20.14 -18.78
N VAL A 247 -3.72 -21.42 -19.01
CA VAL A 247 -2.35 -21.92 -19.05
C VAL A 247 -2.12 -22.54 -20.41
N ASN A 248 -1.46 -21.81 -21.31
CA ASN A 248 -1.17 -22.24 -22.69
C ASN A 248 -2.43 -22.68 -23.47
N GLY A 249 -3.56 -21.99 -23.27
CA GLY A 249 -4.85 -22.30 -23.91
C GLY A 249 -5.72 -23.31 -23.16
N VAL A 250 -5.28 -23.81 -22.01
CA VAL A 250 -6.08 -24.69 -21.12
C VAL A 250 -6.71 -23.83 -20.02
N LYS A 251 -8.04 -23.76 -20.03
CA LYS A 251 -8.81 -22.89 -19.14
C LYS A 251 -9.28 -23.61 -17.88
N ILE A 252 -8.97 -23.01 -16.74
CA ILE A 252 -9.52 -23.31 -15.42
C ILE A 252 -10.45 -22.14 -15.09
N GLU A 253 -11.75 -22.41 -14.94
CA GLU A 253 -12.78 -21.41 -14.63
C GLU A 253 -13.65 -21.96 -13.46
N ASP A 254 -14.74 -21.28 -13.09
CA ASP A 254 -15.73 -21.71 -12.08
C ASP A 254 -15.18 -22.04 -10.65
N ILE A 255 -14.01 -21.53 -10.26
CA ILE A 255 -13.56 -21.52 -8.85
C ILE A 255 -14.08 -20.24 -8.20
N SER A 256 -15.17 -20.32 -7.44
CA SER A 256 -15.84 -19.13 -6.89
C SER A 256 -15.88 -19.10 -5.37
N ALA A 257 -15.86 -17.90 -4.80
CA ALA A 257 -15.97 -17.64 -3.38
C ALA A 257 -17.00 -16.53 -3.15
N TYR A 258 -17.91 -16.73 -2.20
CA TYR A 258 -18.93 -15.75 -1.82
C TYR A 258 -18.84 -15.47 -0.33
N VAL A 259 -18.87 -14.20 0.06
CA VAL A 259 -18.80 -13.77 1.46
C VAL A 259 -19.97 -12.83 1.76
N THR A 260 -20.75 -13.19 2.77
CA THR A 260 -21.88 -12.39 3.28
C THR A 260 -21.71 -12.15 4.77
N THR A 261 -22.59 -11.35 5.38
CA THR A 261 -22.62 -11.15 6.85
C THR A 261 -22.94 -12.40 7.68
N LYS A 262 -23.27 -13.55 7.08
CA LYS A 262 -23.78 -14.74 7.78
C LYS A 262 -23.17 -16.06 7.33
N GLU A 263 -22.64 -16.11 6.12
CA GLU A 263 -22.22 -17.33 5.47
C GLU A 263 -21.16 -17.02 4.42
N LEU A 264 -20.16 -17.90 4.40
CA LEU A 264 -19.12 -17.98 3.41
C LEU A 264 -19.39 -19.23 2.56
N MET A 265 -19.21 -19.14 1.25
CA MET A 265 -19.50 -20.22 0.31
C MET A 265 -18.39 -20.37 -0.73
N PHE A 266 -18.15 -21.59 -1.20
CA PHE A 266 -17.19 -21.92 -2.25
C PHE A 266 -17.83 -22.79 -3.34
N GLY A 267 -17.65 -22.41 -4.61
CA GLY A 267 -17.94 -23.22 -5.79
C GLY A 267 -16.65 -23.72 -6.46
N PHE A 268 -16.72 -24.84 -7.17
CA PHE A 268 -15.56 -25.47 -7.83
C PHE A 268 -15.96 -26.11 -9.18
N PRO A 269 -15.10 -26.08 -10.21
CA PRO A 269 -15.42 -26.54 -11.57
C PRO A 269 -15.75 -28.03 -11.71
N PHE A 270 -15.52 -28.84 -10.66
CA PHE A 270 -15.71 -30.29 -10.67
C PHE A 270 -16.96 -30.77 -9.92
N THR A 271 -17.81 -29.87 -9.41
CA THR A 271 -19.02 -30.26 -8.69
C THR A 271 -20.13 -29.23 -8.78
N ASP A 272 -21.38 -29.68 -8.94
CA ASP A 272 -22.57 -28.83 -8.82
C ASP A 272 -22.83 -28.34 -7.37
N ASP A 273 -22.12 -28.90 -6.39
CA ASP A 273 -22.26 -28.63 -4.95
C ASP A 273 -21.55 -27.31 -4.56
N ILE A 274 -22.25 -26.41 -3.88
CA ILE A 274 -21.65 -25.21 -3.29
C ILE A 274 -21.38 -25.46 -1.80
N LEU A 275 -20.11 -25.51 -1.41
CA LEU A 275 -19.73 -25.73 -0.02
C LEU A 275 -20.04 -24.48 0.80
N GLN A 276 -20.87 -24.59 1.83
CA GLN A 276 -21.26 -23.49 2.72
C GLN A 276 -20.69 -23.71 4.12
N ILE A 277 -20.19 -22.63 4.73
CA ILE A 277 -19.89 -22.53 6.17
C ILE A 277 -20.59 -21.27 6.69
N LYS A 278 -21.45 -21.42 7.69
CA LYS A 278 -22.12 -20.28 8.33
C LYS A 278 -21.28 -19.69 9.45
N ASP A 279 -21.44 -18.39 9.66
CA ASP A 279 -20.90 -17.65 10.79
C ASP A 279 -21.34 -18.27 12.12
N GLU A 280 -22.58 -18.76 12.22
CA GLU A 280 -23.13 -19.40 13.43
C GLU A 280 -22.70 -20.87 13.64
N ASP A 281 -22.16 -21.53 12.61
CA ASP A 281 -21.77 -22.96 12.65
C ASP A 281 -20.24 -23.17 12.68
N PHE A 282 -19.44 -22.09 12.63
CA PHE A 282 -17.99 -22.16 12.41
C PHE A 282 -17.23 -22.94 13.48
N GLY A 283 -17.55 -22.75 14.77
CA GLY A 283 -16.93 -23.49 15.86
C GLY A 283 -17.16 -24.99 15.77
N ASN A 284 -18.33 -25.43 15.31
CA ASN A 284 -18.63 -26.84 15.09
C ASN A 284 -17.81 -27.42 13.92
N PHE A 285 -17.70 -26.67 12.82
CA PHE A 285 -16.84 -27.03 11.70
C PHE A 285 -15.36 -27.16 12.11
N MET A 286 -14.83 -26.17 12.85
CA MET A 286 -13.44 -26.19 13.33
C MET A 286 -13.17 -27.34 14.31
N ARG A 287 -14.15 -27.70 15.16
CA ARG A 287 -14.09 -28.87 16.07
C ARG A 287 -14.06 -30.22 15.34
N THR A 288 -14.49 -30.27 14.07
CA THR A 288 -14.32 -31.45 13.22
C THR A 288 -12.90 -31.54 12.67
N LEU A 289 -12.31 -30.42 12.25
CA LEU A 289 -10.93 -30.36 11.73
C LEU A 289 -9.88 -30.58 12.85
N ASP A 290 -10.12 -30.02 14.04
CA ASP A 290 -9.34 -30.28 15.25
C ASP A 290 -10.28 -30.49 16.46
N PRO A 291 -10.42 -31.72 16.96
CA PRO A 291 -11.20 -32.03 18.17
C PRO A 291 -10.73 -31.31 19.45
N TYR A 292 -9.57 -30.64 19.44
CA TYR A 292 -9.05 -29.80 20.52
C TYR A 292 -9.18 -28.30 20.26
N TYR A 293 -9.95 -27.88 19.24
CA TYR A 293 -10.19 -26.47 18.95
C TYR A 293 -10.86 -25.74 20.14
N GLU A 294 -10.19 -24.75 20.71
CA GLU A 294 -10.70 -23.87 21.78
C GLU A 294 -10.86 -22.41 21.30
N GLY A 295 -10.94 -22.20 19.97
CA GLY A 295 -11.08 -20.88 19.34
C GLY A 295 -12.52 -20.35 19.27
N THR A 296 -12.77 -19.41 18.34
CA THR A 296 -14.07 -18.73 18.24
C THR A 296 -15.17 -19.64 17.70
N GLU A 297 -16.37 -19.54 18.28
CA GLU A 297 -17.54 -20.27 17.75
C GLU A 297 -18.07 -19.66 16.43
N THR A 298 -17.66 -18.43 16.10
CA THR A 298 -18.06 -17.68 14.90
C THR A 298 -16.87 -17.19 14.08
N LEU A 299 -17.10 -16.85 12.80
CA LEU A 299 -16.11 -16.23 11.91
C LEU A 299 -16.01 -14.71 12.11
N GLY A 300 -17.07 -14.07 12.61
CA GLY A 300 -17.17 -12.61 12.75
C GLY A 300 -17.63 -11.90 11.48
N LEU A 301 -18.31 -12.60 10.56
CA LEU A 301 -18.60 -12.08 9.21
C LEU A 301 -19.47 -10.82 9.19
N ASN A 302 -20.17 -10.47 10.26
CA ASN A 302 -20.99 -9.27 10.35
C ASN A 302 -20.20 -7.95 10.16
N ASP A 303 -18.87 -7.98 10.28
CA ASP A 303 -17.99 -6.81 10.13
C ASP A 303 -16.87 -6.98 9.06
N TRP A 304 -16.94 -8.01 8.21
CA TRP A 304 -15.82 -8.46 7.37
C TRP A 304 -15.27 -7.41 6.37
N MET A 305 -16.12 -6.53 5.83
CA MET A 305 -15.71 -5.43 4.92
C MET A 305 -14.95 -4.29 5.61
N GLY A 306 -14.82 -4.35 6.94
CA GLY A 306 -14.27 -3.28 7.75
C GLY A 306 -15.25 -2.13 7.94
N LYS A 307 -15.73 -1.93 9.18
CA LYS A 307 -15.99 -0.55 9.61
C LYS A 307 -14.67 0.21 9.52
N ASN A 308 -14.70 1.46 9.05
CA ASN A 308 -13.54 2.33 9.12
C ASN A 308 -12.98 2.31 10.55
N VAL A 309 -11.67 2.05 10.71
CA VAL A 309 -11.01 1.77 12.01
C VAL A 309 -11.40 2.78 13.09
N PHE A 310 -11.56 4.06 12.69
CA PHE A 310 -12.41 5.02 13.39
C PHE A 310 -13.59 5.41 12.49
N SER A 311 -14.82 5.31 13.00
CA SER A 311 -16.01 5.84 12.32
C SER A 311 -15.87 7.36 12.08
N LYS A 312 -16.57 7.92 11.08
CA LYS A 312 -16.52 9.37 10.80
C LYS A 312 -16.95 10.22 12.02
N GLU A 313 -17.85 9.70 12.87
CA GLU A 313 -18.19 10.34 14.16
C GLU A 313 -17.04 10.26 15.18
N ASN A 314 -16.37 9.11 15.31
CA ASN A 314 -15.26 8.92 16.23
C ASN A 314 -14.05 9.78 15.83
N GLN A 315 -13.76 9.90 14.53
CA GLN A 315 -12.75 10.82 13.99
C GLN A 315 -13.07 12.27 14.36
N GLU A 316 -14.30 12.73 14.09
CA GLU A 316 -14.73 14.07 14.49
C GLU A 316 -14.65 14.28 16.01
N TYR A 317 -14.98 13.26 16.81
CA TYR A 317 -14.93 13.32 18.28
C TYR A 317 -13.50 13.48 18.79
N LEU A 318 -12.56 12.63 18.34
CA LEU A 318 -11.15 12.72 18.72
C LEU A 318 -10.55 14.09 18.34
N VAL A 319 -10.89 14.62 17.16
CA VAL A 319 -10.44 15.96 16.74
C VAL A 319 -11.04 17.07 17.61
N LYS A 320 -12.35 17.01 17.91
CA LYS A 320 -13.07 18.05 18.67
C LYS A 320 -12.74 18.06 20.15
N GLU A 321 -12.47 16.91 20.75
CA GLU A 321 -12.24 16.78 22.19
C GLU A 321 -10.76 16.70 22.57
N TYR A 322 -9.93 15.95 21.84
CA TYR A 322 -8.53 15.71 22.24
C TYR A 322 -7.58 16.69 21.60
N LEU A 323 -7.63 16.79 20.27
CA LEU A 323 -6.75 17.66 19.51
C LEU A 323 -7.01 19.15 19.81
N LEU A 324 -8.28 19.57 19.87
CA LEU A 324 -8.65 20.92 20.28
C LEU A 324 -8.26 21.22 21.75
N PHE A 325 -8.30 20.23 22.65
CA PHE A 325 -7.87 20.40 24.04
C PHE A 325 -6.35 20.51 24.19
N PHE A 326 -5.58 19.71 23.43
CA PHE A 326 -4.13 19.86 23.29
C PHE A 326 -3.79 21.28 22.81
N TYR A 327 -4.38 21.71 21.69
CA TYR A 327 -4.22 23.04 21.10
C TYR A 327 -4.56 24.19 22.09
N ASN A 328 -5.67 24.07 22.82
CA ASN A 328 -6.07 25.05 23.83
C ASN A 328 -5.17 25.04 25.07
N SER A 329 -4.46 23.94 25.33
CA SER A 329 -3.50 23.83 26.44
C SER A 329 -2.12 24.44 26.11
N ILE A 330 -1.81 24.69 24.83
CA ILE A 330 -0.60 25.43 24.44
C ILE A 330 -0.78 26.91 24.80
N PRO A 331 0.08 27.51 25.65
CA PRO A 331 -0.12 28.88 26.12
C PRO A 331 0.27 29.90 25.05
N GLU A 332 -0.47 31.01 24.97
CA GLU A 332 -0.27 32.03 23.92
C GLU A 332 1.09 32.74 24.00
N ASP A 333 1.76 32.79 25.15
CA ASP A 333 3.08 33.40 25.34
C ASP A 333 4.25 32.50 24.91
N ALA A 334 3.97 31.25 24.50
CA ALA A 334 4.93 30.40 23.80
C ALA A 334 5.10 30.80 22.32
N PHE A 335 4.25 31.69 21.79
CA PHE A 335 4.26 32.11 20.38
C PHE A 335 4.89 33.50 20.22
N LYS A 336 5.69 33.66 19.16
CA LYS A 336 6.29 34.92 18.71
C LYS A 336 5.92 35.14 17.25
N GLU A 337 5.73 36.39 16.85
CA GLU A 337 5.26 36.79 15.52
C GLU A 337 6.15 37.93 14.98
N GLU A 338 6.79 37.72 13.83
CA GLU A 338 7.60 38.74 13.15
C GLU A 338 7.43 38.68 11.64
N ALA A 339 7.55 39.81 10.94
CA ALA A 339 7.42 39.86 9.48
C ALA A 339 8.81 39.75 8.82
N GLU A 340 8.98 38.79 7.92
CA GLU A 340 10.24 38.51 7.23
C GLU A 340 10.00 38.38 5.71
N ASP A 341 10.95 38.87 4.91
CA ASP A 341 10.98 38.66 3.46
C ASP A 341 11.94 37.51 3.18
N ILE A 342 11.46 36.44 2.54
CA ILE A 342 12.20 35.19 2.29
C ILE A 342 12.23 34.85 0.79
N ASP A 343 13.13 33.96 0.40
CA ASP A 343 13.25 33.42 -0.95
C ASP A 343 12.94 31.91 -0.90
N VAL A 344 11.94 31.46 -1.67
CA VAL A 344 11.46 30.07 -1.71
C VAL A 344 11.37 29.65 -3.17
N PHE A 345 12.20 28.69 -3.58
CA PHE A 345 12.39 28.25 -4.98
C PHE A 345 12.65 29.41 -5.99
N GLY A 346 13.24 30.52 -5.54
CA GLY A 346 13.49 31.71 -6.36
C GLY A 346 12.40 32.79 -6.30
N ASP A 347 11.23 32.48 -5.72
CA ASP A 347 10.16 33.46 -5.50
C ASP A 347 10.40 34.21 -4.18
N ASN A 348 10.43 35.55 -4.27
CA ASN A 348 10.65 36.43 -3.12
C ASN A 348 9.31 36.71 -2.43
N LEU A 349 9.02 35.93 -1.38
CA LEU A 349 7.76 35.94 -0.65
C LEU A 349 7.81 36.85 0.58
N LYS A 350 6.69 37.49 0.87
CA LYS A 350 6.46 38.16 2.17
C LYS A 350 5.82 37.16 3.11
N ALA A 351 6.46 36.91 4.25
CA ALA A 351 6.00 35.94 5.22
C ALA A 351 5.68 36.59 6.58
N ASN A 352 4.65 36.08 7.24
CA ASN A 352 4.49 36.21 8.69
C ASN A 352 5.13 34.98 9.34
N LYS A 353 6.23 35.20 10.05
CA LYS A 353 6.97 34.14 10.73
C LYS A 353 6.42 33.97 12.14
N ILE A 354 6.09 32.73 12.48
CA ILE A 354 5.58 32.36 13.77
C ILE A 354 6.48 31.29 14.39
N SER A 355 7.09 31.61 15.52
CA SER A 355 7.89 30.67 16.32
C SER A 355 7.14 30.24 17.57
N LEU A 356 7.03 28.93 17.77
CA LEU A 356 6.51 28.25 18.96
C LEU A 356 7.68 27.66 19.77
N GLU A 357 7.86 28.10 21.00
CA GLU A 357 8.87 27.57 21.94
C GLU A 357 8.19 26.92 23.15
N LEU A 358 8.29 25.59 23.28
CA LEU A 358 7.77 24.84 24.42
C LEU A 358 8.89 24.12 25.16
N SER A 359 9.07 24.43 26.45
CA SER A 359 9.97 23.68 27.34
C SER A 359 9.46 22.26 27.59
N GLY A 360 10.38 21.34 27.92
CA GLY A 360 10.06 19.95 28.25
C GLY A 360 9.03 19.81 29.39
N ASP A 361 8.99 20.75 30.35
CA ASP A 361 7.98 20.77 31.40
C ASP A 361 6.60 21.28 30.92
N GLN A 362 6.54 22.23 29.97
CA GLN A 362 5.27 22.62 29.34
C GLN A 362 4.69 21.46 28.51
N ILE A 363 5.53 20.77 27.74
CA ILE A 363 5.14 19.60 26.95
C ILE A 363 4.59 18.51 27.87
N LYS A 364 5.31 18.20 28.95
CA LYS A 364 4.90 17.24 29.99
C LYS A 364 3.56 17.61 30.63
N ASP A 365 3.35 18.88 31.00
CA ASP A 365 2.12 19.39 31.59
C ASP A 365 0.92 19.33 30.62
N ILE A 366 1.13 19.65 29.34
CA ILE A 366 0.10 19.52 28.29
C ILE A 366 -0.28 18.05 28.06
N LEU A 367 0.72 17.17 27.84
CA LEU A 367 0.50 15.74 27.60
C LEU A 367 -0.16 15.05 28.79
N VAL A 368 0.25 15.38 30.03
CA VAL A 368 -0.40 14.89 31.26
C VAL A 368 -1.88 15.25 31.26
N LYS A 369 -2.27 16.49 30.94
CA LYS A 369 -3.69 16.89 30.92
C LYS A 369 -4.48 16.18 29.82
N VAL A 370 -3.87 15.92 28.66
CA VAL A 370 -4.52 15.18 27.56
C VAL A 370 -4.80 13.73 27.99
N LEU A 371 -3.84 13.08 28.64
CA LEU A 371 -4.01 11.71 29.16
C LEU A 371 -4.96 11.66 30.38
N GLU A 372 -4.95 12.68 31.24
CA GLU A 372 -5.92 12.81 32.34
C GLU A 372 -7.35 13.03 31.81
N LYS A 373 -7.53 13.83 30.75
CA LYS A 373 -8.81 13.94 30.03
C LYS A 373 -9.23 12.61 29.39
N ALA A 374 -8.29 11.87 28.78
CA ALA A 374 -8.57 10.57 28.16
C ALA A 374 -9.06 9.52 29.17
N LYS A 375 -8.54 9.60 30.40
CA LYS A 375 -8.92 8.72 31.52
C LYS A 375 -10.29 9.06 32.10
N ASP A 376 -10.62 10.35 32.17
CA ASP A 376 -11.91 10.82 32.73
C ASP A 376 -13.05 10.83 31.67
N ASP A 377 -12.86 10.23 30.48
CA ASP A 377 -13.78 10.26 29.34
C ASP A 377 -14.18 8.85 28.82
N PRO A 378 -15.35 8.34 29.22
CA PRO A 378 -15.83 7.03 28.76
C PRO A 378 -15.96 6.89 27.25
N LYS A 379 -16.19 7.97 26.47
CA LYS A 379 -16.28 7.85 25.02
C LYS A 379 -14.91 7.64 24.37
N PHE A 380 -13.82 8.09 25.01
CA PHE A 380 -12.48 7.71 24.58
C PHE A 380 -12.23 6.22 24.81
N GLU A 381 -12.64 5.69 25.97
CA GLU A 381 -12.57 4.25 26.28
C GLU A 381 -13.38 3.42 25.27
N ASP A 382 -14.64 3.78 25.00
CA ASP A 382 -15.50 3.16 23.98
C ASP A 382 -14.82 3.16 22.59
N ILE A 383 -14.22 4.27 22.17
CA ILE A 383 -13.56 4.40 20.86
C ILE A 383 -12.33 3.50 20.76
N ILE A 384 -11.51 3.40 21.81
CA ILE A 384 -10.32 2.54 21.81
C ILE A 384 -10.75 1.06 21.82
N LEU A 385 -11.78 0.69 22.57
CA LEU A 385 -12.33 -0.67 22.57
C LEU A 385 -12.94 -1.04 21.21
N GLU A 386 -13.69 -0.13 20.58
CA GLU A 386 -14.21 -0.32 19.21
C GLU A 386 -13.05 -0.46 18.21
N THR A 387 -12.02 0.38 18.31
CA THR A 387 -10.83 0.35 17.45
C THR A 387 -10.07 -0.97 17.57
N VAL A 388 -9.84 -1.47 18.80
CA VAL A 388 -9.16 -2.76 19.03
C VAL A 388 -10.00 -3.91 18.49
N LYS A 389 -11.31 -3.96 18.79
CA LYS A 389 -12.21 -5.01 18.30
C LYS A 389 -12.31 -5.03 16.77
N ASN A 390 -12.32 -3.86 16.11
CA ASN A 390 -12.28 -3.76 14.66
C ASN A 390 -10.92 -4.19 14.08
N ALA A 391 -9.81 -3.73 14.66
CA ALA A 391 -8.46 -3.94 14.13
C ALA A 391 -7.92 -5.38 14.32
N THR A 392 -8.47 -6.17 15.23
CA THR A 392 -8.11 -7.58 15.42
C THR A 392 -9.02 -8.56 14.67
N GLY A 393 -10.12 -8.09 14.07
CA GLY A 393 -11.12 -8.93 13.38
C GLY A 393 -11.92 -9.88 14.28
N THR A 394 -11.53 -10.04 15.54
CA THR A 394 -12.10 -11.00 16.48
C THR A 394 -13.39 -10.50 17.12
N ALA A 395 -14.51 -10.70 16.43
CA ALA A 395 -15.85 -10.51 16.95
C ALA A 395 -16.25 -11.60 17.98
N GLY A 396 -15.50 -11.71 19.09
CA GLY A 396 -15.89 -12.56 20.22
C GLY A 396 -14.85 -12.84 21.30
N SER A 397 -13.55 -12.89 21.00
CA SER A 397 -12.53 -13.41 21.95
C SER A 397 -11.95 -12.42 22.96
N PHE A 398 -12.26 -11.12 22.86
CA PHE A 398 -11.68 -10.10 23.74
C PHE A 398 -12.30 -10.03 25.14
N ASP A 399 -13.52 -10.53 25.33
CA ASP A 399 -14.27 -10.31 26.57
C ASP A 399 -13.79 -11.19 27.75
N ASP A 400 -12.91 -12.18 27.54
CA ASP A 400 -12.38 -13.09 28.58
C ASP A 400 -10.83 -13.13 28.73
N GLU A 401 -10.02 -12.96 27.66
CA GLU A 401 -8.53 -13.06 27.76
C GLU A 401 -7.78 -11.72 27.79
N PHE A 402 -8.37 -10.63 27.31
CA PHE A 402 -7.74 -9.31 27.26
C PHE A 402 -8.59 -8.26 27.99
N ASP A 403 -8.57 -8.34 29.32
CA ASP A 403 -9.01 -7.27 30.23
C ASP A 403 -8.05 -6.07 30.11
N ILE A 404 -8.17 -5.32 29.01
CA ILE A 404 -7.39 -4.11 28.75
C ILE A 404 -7.96 -2.99 29.63
N ASP A 405 -7.47 -2.91 30.87
CA ASP A 405 -7.68 -1.75 31.72
C ASP A 405 -6.94 -0.53 31.11
N ILE A 406 -7.64 0.15 30.21
CA ILE A 406 -7.22 1.41 29.58
C ILE A 406 -6.88 2.45 30.65
N ASN A 407 -7.55 2.40 31.81
CA ASN A 407 -7.32 3.34 32.91
C ASN A 407 -6.04 3.01 33.70
N GLU A 408 -5.65 1.75 33.90
CA GLU A 408 -4.31 1.38 34.40
C GLU A 408 -3.23 1.72 33.36
N GLY A 409 -3.48 1.47 32.07
CA GLY A 409 -2.59 1.85 30.97
C GLY A 409 -2.30 3.36 30.97
N LEU A 410 -3.34 4.18 31.04
CA LEU A 410 -3.25 5.64 31.14
C LEU A 410 -2.61 6.10 32.46
N ASP A 411 -2.94 5.51 33.62
CA ASP A 411 -2.27 5.84 34.89
C ASP A 411 -0.77 5.54 34.84
N SER A 412 -0.38 4.42 34.22
CA SER A 412 1.03 4.08 34.02
C SER A 412 1.72 5.08 33.09
N ALA A 413 1.10 5.45 31.97
CA ALA A 413 1.64 6.45 31.04
C ALA A 413 1.77 7.85 31.68
N ILE A 414 0.72 8.34 32.35
CA ILE A 414 0.70 9.61 33.11
C ILE A 414 1.81 9.62 34.16
N LYS A 415 1.96 8.51 34.90
CA LYS A 415 3.00 8.36 35.92
C LYS A 415 4.39 8.34 35.30
N GLU A 416 4.66 7.51 34.30
CA GLU A 416 5.97 7.44 33.66
C GLU A 416 6.38 8.76 33.01
N LEU A 417 5.44 9.49 32.42
CA LEU A 417 5.64 10.84 31.85
C LEU A 417 6.01 11.87 32.93
N LYS A 418 5.30 11.88 34.08
CA LYS A 418 5.64 12.71 35.25
C LYS A 418 7.00 12.35 35.86
N ASP A 419 7.37 11.08 35.78
CA ASP A 419 8.60 10.49 36.32
C ASP A 419 9.77 10.51 35.31
N THR A 420 9.58 11.13 34.15
CA THR A 420 10.55 11.25 33.05
C THR A 420 11.07 12.68 32.92
N ASP A 421 12.39 12.80 32.77
CA ASP A 421 13.01 14.06 32.38
C ASP A 421 12.93 14.21 30.85
N ILE A 422 12.43 15.35 30.39
CA ILE A 422 12.32 15.69 28.96
C ILE A 422 13.34 16.82 28.76
N PRO A 423 14.62 16.48 28.46
CA PRO A 423 15.75 17.41 28.59
C PRO A 423 15.75 18.51 27.52
N THR A 424 14.92 18.36 26.50
CA THR A 424 14.88 19.18 25.29
C THR A 424 13.43 19.58 25.01
N GLY A 425 13.21 20.86 24.71
CA GLY A 425 11.90 21.36 24.32
C GLY A 425 11.52 20.98 22.88
N ILE A 426 10.43 21.58 22.41
CA ILE A 426 10.08 21.69 20.99
C ILE A 426 10.28 23.15 20.60
N SER A 427 11.06 23.38 19.56
CA SER A 427 11.08 24.64 18.81
C SER A 427 10.42 24.37 17.47
N TYR A 428 9.41 25.16 17.10
CA TYR A 428 8.79 25.06 15.78
C TYR A 428 8.55 26.44 15.19
N THR A 429 9.23 26.77 14.10
CA THR A 429 9.08 28.04 13.38
C THR A 429 8.50 27.79 12.00
N VAL A 430 7.49 28.56 11.62
CA VAL A 430 6.89 28.53 10.28
C VAL A 430 6.86 29.92 9.68
N TRP A 431 7.07 30.01 8.37
CA TRP A 431 6.88 31.21 7.57
C TRP A 431 5.59 31.08 6.76
N ILE A 432 4.63 31.95 7.04
CA ILE A 432 3.28 31.91 6.47
C ILE A 432 3.14 32.96 5.38
N SER A 433 2.79 32.55 4.16
CA SER A 433 2.45 33.45 3.06
C SER A 433 1.14 33.01 2.41
N ASN A 434 0.26 33.96 2.05
CA ASN A 434 -1.07 33.68 1.47
C ASN A 434 -1.92 32.66 2.28
N ASP A 435 -1.87 32.75 3.61
CA ASP A 435 -2.52 31.84 4.56
C ASP A 435 -2.10 30.36 4.47
N THR A 436 -0.92 30.04 3.91
CA THR A 436 -0.26 28.72 3.93
C THR A 436 1.18 28.82 4.43
N VAL A 437 1.77 27.70 4.90
CA VAL A 437 3.17 27.64 5.34
C VAL A 437 4.06 27.29 4.16
N VAL A 438 5.09 28.12 3.93
CA VAL A 438 6.04 28.00 2.80
C VAL A 438 7.49 27.66 3.23
N GLN A 439 7.81 27.81 4.51
CA GLN A 439 9.02 27.27 5.14
C GLN A 439 8.69 26.84 6.58
N SER A 440 9.31 25.77 7.06
CA SER A 440 9.11 25.23 8.40
C SER A 440 10.40 24.62 8.97
N ASP A 441 10.77 25.05 10.18
CA ASP A 441 11.93 24.56 10.94
C ASP A 441 11.42 23.95 12.27
N LEU A 442 11.73 22.69 12.54
CA LEU A 442 11.32 21.93 13.73
C LEU A 442 12.56 21.35 14.43
N GLU A 443 12.74 21.64 15.72
CA GLU A 443 13.75 21.01 16.57
C GLU A 443 13.10 20.27 17.74
N ILE A 444 13.39 18.97 17.88
CA ILE A 444 12.97 18.13 19.01
C ILE A 444 14.19 17.42 19.59
N GLY A 445 15.06 18.19 20.24
CA GLY A 445 16.28 17.71 20.87
C GLY A 445 17.39 17.39 19.87
N GLU A 446 17.64 16.12 19.63
CA GLU A 446 18.66 15.63 18.68
C GLU A 446 18.06 15.32 17.29
N PHE A 447 16.75 15.52 17.12
CA PHE A 447 16.05 15.54 15.83
C PHE A 447 15.85 16.99 15.35
N LYS A 448 16.13 17.25 14.08
CA LYS A 448 15.75 18.47 13.35
C LYS A 448 14.99 18.10 12.07
N ALA A 449 14.09 18.98 11.64
CA ALA A 449 13.55 19.00 10.28
C ALA A 449 13.47 20.46 9.82
N GLU A 450 14.26 20.84 8.83
CA GLU A 450 14.30 22.18 8.22
C GLU A 450 13.85 22.03 6.77
N GLY A 451 12.98 22.90 6.25
CA GLY A 451 12.54 22.77 4.86
C GLY A 451 11.57 23.82 4.33
N THR A 452 11.48 23.88 3.00
CA THR A 452 10.62 24.79 2.23
C THR A 452 9.58 24.02 1.42
N ARG A 453 8.46 24.67 1.12
CA ARG A 453 7.41 24.13 0.24
C ARG A 453 6.67 25.24 -0.50
N LEU A 454 6.35 25.00 -1.77
CA LEU A 454 5.55 25.90 -2.57
C LEU A 454 4.54 25.09 -3.38
N PHE A 455 3.30 25.08 -2.90
CA PHE A 455 2.20 24.39 -3.55
C PHE A 455 1.35 25.38 -4.35
N THR A 456 0.94 24.96 -5.54
CA THR A 456 0.00 25.64 -6.43
C THR A 456 -0.89 24.58 -7.11
N ASN A 457 -1.78 24.97 -8.03
CA ASN A 457 -2.57 24.00 -8.79
C ASN A 457 -1.79 23.34 -9.93
N GLU A 458 -0.77 24.01 -10.49
CA GLU A 458 0.01 23.54 -11.65
C GLU A 458 1.38 22.94 -11.26
N LYS A 459 1.81 23.17 -10.01
CA LYS A 459 3.11 22.77 -9.49
C LYS A 459 3.09 22.61 -7.97
N GLN A 460 3.72 21.56 -7.45
CA GLN A 460 3.95 21.35 -6.02
C GLN A 460 5.43 21.03 -5.79
N GLN A 461 6.16 21.94 -5.12
CA GLN A 461 7.56 21.75 -4.77
C GLN A 461 7.76 21.64 -3.26
N TRP A 462 8.73 20.82 -2.84
CA TRP A 462 9.25 20.80 -1.49
C TRP A 462 10.74 20.44 -1.46
N ASP A 463 11.44 20.92 -0.43
CA ASP A 463 12.83 20.58 -0.11
C ASP A 463 12.91 20.54 1.42
N TYR A 464 13.06 19.36 1.97
CA TYR A 464 13.15 19.09 3.41
C TYR A 464 14.47 18.37 3.73
N THR A 465 15.14 18.77 4.80
CA THR A 465 16.28 18.07 5.38
C THR A 465 15.93 17.66 6.81
N PHE A 466 15.94 16.36 7.06
CA PHE A 466 15.86 15.77 8.39
C PHE A 466 17.28 15.50 8.91
N GLU A 467 17.57 15.80 10.19
CA GLU A 467 18.86 15.51 10.83
C GLU A 467 18.63 14.80 12.17
N VAL A 468 19.32 13.68 12.41
CA VAL A 468 19.25 12.89 13.66
C VAL A 468 20.64 12.46 14.09
N GLU A 469 21.04 12.81 15.32
CA GLU A 469 22.38 12.53 15.88
C GLU A 469 23.59 13.03 15.02
N GLY A 470 23.32 13.80 13.96
CA GLY A 470 24.29 14.32 12.99
C GLY A 470 24.25 13.64 11.60
N GLU A 471 23.43 12.60 11.43
CA GLU A 471 23.13 11.97 10.13
C GLU A 471 21.97 12.72 9.46
N LYS A 472 22.01 12.92 8.13
CA LYS A 472 20.99 13.66 7.37
C LYS A 472 20.26 12.80 6.34
N LEU A 473 19.01 13.16 6.09
CA LEU A 473 18.16 12.63 5.04
C LEU A 473 17.44 13.80 4.35
N SER A 474 17.72 14.00 3.07
CA SER A 474 17.02 14.98 2.22
C SER A 474 15.79 14.34 1.60
N PHE A 475 14.68 15.08 1.58
CA PHE A 475 13.43 14.72 0.93
C PHE A 475 13.01 15.89 0.04
N VAL A 476 13.21 15.75 -1.26
CA VAL A 476 12.91 16.78 -2.26
C VAL A 476 11.80 16.28 -3.17
N GLY A 477 10.96 17.17 -3.66
CA GLY A 477 9.98 16.85 -4.69
C GLY A 477 9.68 18.04 -5.57
N ASP A 478 9.57 17.79 -6.87
CA ASP A 478 9.13 18.75 -7.88
C ASP A 478 8.08 18.06 -8.76
N LEU A 479 6.81 18.27 -8.41
CA LEU A 479 5.65 17.68 -9.09
C LEU A 479 4.98 18.73 -9.95
N THR A 480 4.72 18.43 -11.22
CA THR A 480 4.08 19.37 -12.15
C THR A 480 2.82 18.77 -12.78
N TYR A 481 1.85 19.64 -13.07
CA TYR A 481 0.63 19.27 -13.77
C TYR A 481 0.15 20.46 -14.62
N LYS A 482 0.24 20.35 -15.94
CA LYS A 482 0.11 21.49 -16.85
C LYS A 482 -0.50 21.09 -18.19
N ASN A 483 -1.69 21.61 -18.49
CA ASN A 483 -2.46 21.31 -19.71
C ASN A 483 -2.83 19.83 -19.93
N GLY A 484 -2.59 18.93 -18.97
CA GLY A 484 -2.71 17.48 -19.12
C GLY A 484 -1.36 16.76 -18.98
N GLU A 485 -0.26 17.43 -19.33
CA GLU A 485 1.11 16.94 -19.12
C GLU A 485 1.44 16.92 -17.62
N ILE A 486 2.05 15.84 -17.14
CA ILE A 486 2.51 15.63 -15.77
C ILE A 486 3.97 15.20 -15.85
N GLU A 487 4.83 15.85 -15.07
CA GLU A 487 6.23 15.47 -14.87
C GLU A 487 6.55 15.63 -13.39
N ASP A 488 6.97 14.55 -12.74
CA ASP A 488 7.30 14.46 -11.32
C ASP A 488 8.72 13.95 -11.09
N GLU A 489 9.42 14.56 -10.14
CA GLU A 489 10.64 14.04 -9.51
C GLU A 489 10.45 14.05 -7.99
N VAL A 490 10.75 12.95 -7.29
CA VAL A 490 10.77 12.86 -5.81
C VAL A 490 11.96 12.05 -5.34
N THR A 491 12.84 12.66 -4.55
CA THR A 491 14.04 12.01 -4.02
C THR A 491 13.98 11.88 -2.50
N LEU A 492 14.45 10.75 -1.96
CA LEU A 492 14.72 10.55 -0.54
C LEU A 492 16.13 9.96 -0.40
N LEU A 493 17.12 10.84 -0.16
CA LEU A 493 18.55 10.52 -0.24
C LEU A 493 19.31 11.00 0.99
N ASP A 494 20.32 10.27 1.43
CA ASP A 494 21.20 10.66 2.54
C ASP A 494 22.36 11.59 2.09
N ASP A 495 23.24 11.97 3.04
CA ASP A 495 24.45 12.79 2.77
C ASP A 495 25.45 12.17 1.77
N TYR A 496 25.32 10.87 1.44
CA TYR A 496 26.16 10.16 0.46
C TYR A 496 25.49 10.06 -0.93
N GLY A 497 24.18 10.29 -1.01
CA GLY A 497 23.36 10.05 -2.20
C GLY A 497 22.70 8.66 -2.23
N THR A 498 22.71 7.93 -1.11
CA THR A 498 22.09 6.60 -0.99
C THR A 498 20.62 6.75 -0.60
N GLY A 499 19.73 5.99 -1.23
CA GLY A 499 18.28 6.07 -0.97
C GLY A 499 17.41 5.67 -2.16
N PHE A 500 16.36 6.44 -2.44
CA PHE A 500 15.51 6.22 -3.61
C PHE A 500 15.14 7.52 -4.35
N THR A 501 14.90 7.38 -5.66
CA THR A 501 14.38 8.42 -6.56
C THR A 501 13.17 7.87 -7.30
N TYR A 502 12.05 8.58 -7.23
CA TYR A 502 10.88 8.37 -8.07
C TYR A 502 10.85 9.41 -9.18
N GLU A 503 10.69 8.96 -10.42
CA GLU A 503 10.39 9.80 -11.59
C GLU A 503 9.03 9.37 -12.17
N GLY A 504 8.26 10.31 -12.73
CA GLY A 504 6.97 9.98 -13.34
C GLY A 504 6.52 10.99 -14.39
N SER A 505 6.31 10.50 -15.61
CA SER A 505 5.72 11.26 -16.72
C SER A 505 4.32 10.71 -17.03
N GLU A 506 3.32 11.57 -17.15
CA GLU A 506 1.94 11.17 -17.46
C GLU A 506 1.24 12.16 -18.43
N GLU A 507 0.38 11.66 -19.31
CA GLU A 507 -0.54 12.47 -20.10
C GLU A 507 -1.99 12.21 -19.65
N LEU A 508 -2.70 13.24 -19.17
CA LEU A 508 -4.10 13.17 -18.74
C LEU A 508 -5.02 13.97 -19.68
N ASN A 509 -5.84 13.27 -20.46
CA ASN A 509 -6.82 13.82 -21.39
C ASN A 509 -8.26 13.59 -20.91
N GLY A 510 -8.64 14.32 -19.86
CA GLY A 510 -9.97 14.26 -19.27
C GLY A 510 -10.20 13.03 -18.40
N GLY A 511 -10.62 11.92 -19.01
CA GLY A 511 -10.82 10.64 -18.33
C GLY A 511 -9.87 9.53 -18.79
N GLU A 512 -9.00 9.82 -19.76
CA GLU A 512 -7.98 8.91 -20.30
C GLU A 512 -6.61 9.38 -19.78
N ARG A 513 -5.81 8.47 -19.22
CA ARG A 513 -4.46 8.72 -18.69
C ARG A 513 -3.49 7.71 -19.27
N SER A 514 -2.37 8.17 -19.83
CA SER A 514 -1.19 7.34 -20.09
C SER A 514 -0.11 7.71 -19.08
N PHE A 515 0.66 6.76 -18.55
CA PHE A 515 1.70 7.04 -17.56
C PHE A 515 2.92 6.11 -17.70
N TYR A 516 4.09 6.63 -17.35
CA TYR A 516 5.33 5.91 -17.17
C TYR A 516 5.99 6.41 -15.89
N ARG A 517 6.27 5.51 -14.95
CA ARG A 517 6.82 5.83 -13.63
C ARG A 517 7.97 4.90 -13.31
N THR A 518 9.02 5.44 -12.70
CA THR A 518 10.20 4.68 -12.32
C THR A 518 10.56 4.94 -10.86
N LEU A 519 11.01 3.91 -10.16
CA LEU A 519 11.55 3.98 -8.81
C LEU A 519 12.95 3.35 -8.80
N TYR A 520 13.95 4.23 -8.77
CA TYR A 520 15.36 3.89 -8.63
C TYR A 520 15.71 3.68 -7.15
N PHE A 521 16.34 2.56 -6.84
CA PHE A 521 17.03 2.35 -5.56
C PHE A 521 18.53 2.46 -5.77
N GLN A 522 19.18 3.39 -5.06
CA GLN A 522 20.60 3.70 -5.20
C GLN A 522 21.35 3.33 -3.92
N ASP A 523 22.29 2.38 -4.03
CA ASP A 523 23.24 1.97 -2.98
C ASP A 523 24.70 2.13 -3.49
N ASP A 524 25.69 1.97 -2.61
CA ASP A 524 27.14 2.12 -2.88
C ASP A 524 27.67 1.24 -4.06
N TYR A 525 26.91 0.25 -4.52
CA TYR A 525 27.36 -0.83 -5.41
C TYR A 525 26.46 -1.13 -6.60
N ASP A 526 25.14 -1.11 -6.41
CA ASP A 526 24.14 -1.56 -7.37
C ASP A 526 22.98 -0.55 -7.45
N GLU A 527 22.41 -0.40 -8.64
CA GLU A 527 21.20 0.40 -8.90
C GLU A 527 20.09 -0.55 -9.36
N ILE A 528 18.91 -0.48 -8.71
CA ILE A 528 17.75 -1.31 -9.07
C ILE A 528 16.66 -0.38 -9.58
N GLU A 529 16.24 -0.60 -10.82
CA GLU A 529 15.18 0.14 -11.49
C GLU A 529 13.88 -0.68 -11.46
N LEU A 530 12.87 -0.20 -10.73
CA LEU A 530 11.50 -0.71 -10.83
C LEU A 530 10.69 0.25 -11.69
N PHE A 531 10.03 -0.24 -12.74
CA PHE A 531 9.15 0.58 -13.57
C PHE A 531 7.68 0.17 -13.42
N TRP A 532 6.79 1.15 -13.62
CA TRP A 532 5.35 0.98 -13.70
C TRP A 532 4.80 1.88 -14.80
N GLU A 533 4.42 1.27 -15.92
CA GLU A 533 3.87 1.94 -17.09
C GLU A 533 2.46 1.44 -17.41
N GLY A 534 1.73 2.20 -18.23
CA GLY A 534 0.44 1.77 -18.76
C GLY A 534 -0.54 2.90 -19.06
N ASP A 535 -1.80 2.50 -19.21
CA ASP A 535 -2.93 3.35 -19.60
C ASP A 535 -4.12 3.13 -18.66
N SER A 536 -4.98 4.13 -18.50
CA SER A 536 -6.29 3.99 -17.84
C SER A 536 -7.36 4.94 -18.39
N SER A 537 -8.63 4.57 -18.20
CA SER A 537 -9.76 5.09 -18.95
C SER A 537 -11.05 5.03 -18.12
N TYR A 538 -11.50 6.16 -17.57
CA TYR A 538 -12.72 6.28 -16.77
C TYR A 538 -13.87 6.87 -17.58
N LYS A 539 -14.88 6.05 -17.90
CA LYS A 539 -15.95 6.36 -18.88
C LYS A 539 -17.35 6.18 -18.28
N GLY A 540 -17.61 6.93 -17.21
CA GLY A 540 -18.95 7.19 -16.66
C GLY A 540 -19.49 6.08 -15.74
N ASP A 541 -19.88 4.94 -16.30
CA ASP A 541 -20.32 3.76 -15.54
C ASP A 541 -19.36 2.57 -15.65
N SER A 542 -18.28 2.70 -16.43
CA SER A 542 -17.17 1.74 -16.50
C SER A 542 -15.81 2.43 -16.37
N MET A 543 -14.79 1.65 -16.04
CA MET A 543 -13.38 1.99 -16.17
C MET A 543 -12.58 0.81 -16.75
N GLU A 544 -11.43 1.13 -17.35
CA GLU A 544 -10.50 0.21 -17.99
C GLU A 544 -9.08 0.67 -17.65
N GLY A 545 -8.14 -0.25 -17.48
CA GLY A 545 -6.73 0.03 -17.21
C GLY A 545 -5.83 -1.12 -17.70
N GLU A 546 -4.68 -0.77 -18.26
CA GLU A 546 -3.63 -1.69 -18.66
C GLU A 546 -2.38 -1.29 -17.87
N HIS A 547 -1.72 -2.22 -17.19
CA HIS A 547 -0.56 -1.94 -16.34
C HIS A 547 0.57 -2.95 -16.59
N ARG A 548 1.80 -2.45 -16.69
CA ARG A 548 3.02 -3.26 -16.75
C ARG A 548 3.96 -2.81 -15.63
N PHE A 549 4.19 -3.70 -14.66
CA PHE A 549 5.07 -3.48 -13.52
C PHE A 549 6.31 -4.38 -13.68
N GLY A 550 7.51 -3.84 -13.76
CA GLY A 550 8.69 -4.68 -13.99
C GLY A 550 9.98 -4.20 -13.35
N ILE A 551 11.01 -5.02 -13.56
CA ILE A 551 12.39 -4.77 -13.12
C ILE A 551 13.28 -4.87 -14.35
N GLU A 552 13.87 -3.76 -14.77
CA GLU A 552 14.90 -3.79 -15.81
C GLU A 552 16.25 -4.20 -15.22
N SER A 553 16.97 -5.07 -15.92
CA SER A 553 18.34 -5.45 -15.59
C SER A 553 19.14 -5.69 -16.87
N TYR A 554 20.47 -5.76 -16.75
CA TYR A 554 21.35 -5.96 -17.90
C TYR A 554 21.24 -7.35 -18.56
N GLU A 555 20.64 -8.35 -17.88
CA GLU A 555 20.54 -9.74 -18.36
C GLU A 555 19.09 -10.22 -18.59
N PHE A 556 18.11 -9.59 -17.95
CA PHE A 556 16.68 -9.91 -18.08
C PHE A 556 15.78 -8.69 -17.82
N ASP A 557 14.65 -8.64 -18.53
CA ASP A 557 13.46 -7.86 -18.19
C ASP A 557 12.40 -8.84 -17.68
N ILE A 558 11.82 -8.55 -16.52
CA ILE A 558 10.72 -9.32 -15.92
C ILE A 558 9.63 -8.32 -15.54
N ALA A 559 8.51 -8.40 -16.23
CA ALA A 559 7.31 -7.63 -15.92
C ALA A 559 6.11 -8.52 -15.57
N ILE A 560 5.22 -7.97 -14.73
CA ILE A 560 3.87 -8.45 -14.46
C ILE A 560 2.92 -7.54 -15.23
N LEU A 561 2.06 -8.15 -16.05
CA LEU A 561 0.98 -7.47 -16.76
C LEU A 561 -0.28 -7.55 -15.89
N VAL A 562 -1.03 -6.45 -15.76
CA VAL A 562 -2.33 -6.43 -15.07
C VAL A 562 -3.31 -5.59 -15.88
N ASP A 563 -4.24 -6.25 -16.55
CA ASP A 563 -5.39 -5.58 -17.17
C ASP A 563 -6.51 -5.48 -16.13
N GLU A 564 -6.91 -4.27 -15.76
CA GLU A 564 -8.08 -4.00 -14.91
C GLU A 564 -9.26 -3.55 -15.78
N THR A 565 -10.45 -4.10 -15.51
CA THR A 565 -11.71 -3.50 -15.98
C THR A 565 -12.69 -3.40 -14.82
N GLY A 566 -13.55 -2.39 -14.83
CA GLY A 566 -14.55 -2.20 -13.78
C GLY A 566 -15.88 -1.66 -14.31
N SER A 567 -17.00 -2.08 -13.70
CA SER A 567 -18.34 -1.62 -14.06
C SER A 567 -19.26 -1.48 -12.84
N PHE A 568 -20.23 -0.56 -12.88
CA PHE A 568 -21.28 -0.49 -11.86
C PHE A 568 -22.46 -1.43 -12.19
N ILE A 569 -22.60 -2.47 -11.37
CA ILE A 569 -23.64 -3.50 -11.51
C ILE A 569 -24.89 -3.17 -10.69
N LYS A 570 -25.96 -3.96 -10.87
CA LYS A 570 -27.26 -3.73 -10.20
C LYS A 570 -27.37 -4.44 -8.85
N ASN A 571 -26.80 -5.64 -8.77
CA ASN A 571 -26.66 -6.51 -7.61
C ASN A 571 -25.51 -7.46 -7.92
N VAL A 572 -24.82 -7.95 -6.89
CA VAL A 572 -24.11 -9.23 -6.95
C VAL A 572 -25.14 -10.36 -6.84
N ASP A 573 -25.01 -11.41 -7.64
CA ASP A 573 -25.81 -12.64 -7.54
C ASP A 573 -25.09 -13.71 -6.68
N ILE A 574 -25.85 -14.48 -5.90
CA ILE A 574 -25.36 -15.54 -5.00
C ILE A 574 -26.09 -16.86 -5.34
N PRO A 575 -25.43 -18.03 -5.32
CA PRO A 575 -26.12 -19.32 -5.39
C PRO A 575 -27.13 -19.50 -4.24
N THR A 576 -28.33 -19.98 -4.55
CA THR A 576 -29.38 -20.36 -3.57
C THR A 576 -29.64 -21.85 -3.49
N ASP A 577 -29.08 -22.60 -4.45
CA ASP A 577 -29.38 -24.00 -4.73
C ASP A 577 -28.07 -24.81 -4.59
N ASN A 578 -28.18 -26.13 -4.41
CA ASN A 578 -27.05 -27.05 -4.19
C ASN A 578 -26.12 -26.71 -3.00
N LEU A 579 -26.59 -25.92 -2.03
CA LEU A 579 -25.84 -25.53 -0.84
C LEU A 579 -25.59 -26.72 0.10
N VAL A 580 -24.32 -27.04 0.34
CA VAL A 580 -23.85 -28.09 1.27
C VAL A 580 -23.27 -27.42 2.51
N ASN A 581 -24.08 -27.22 3.56
CA ASN A 581 -23.62 -26.60 4.81
C ASN A 581 -22.77 -27.57 5.65
N LEU A 582 -21.45 -27.50 5.47
CA LEU A 582 -20.48 -28.31 6.19
C LEU A 582 -20.54 -28.07 7.71
N GLY A 583 -20.89 -26.85 8.14
CA GLY A 583 -20.95 -26.51 9.56
C GLY A 583 -22.07 -27.21 10.34
N ALA A 584 -23.13 -27.67 9.66
CA ALA A 584 -24.26 -28.36 10.29
C ALA A 584 -24.20 -29.90 10.22
N MET A 585 -23.16 -30.45 9.58
CA MET A 585 -22.89 -31.89 9.55
C MET A 585 -22.12 -32.35 10.79
N ASP A 586 -22.13 -33.65 11.08
CA ASP A 586 -21.20 -34.25 12.06
C ASP A 586 -19.88 -34.71 11.42
N SER A 587 -18.91 -35.12 12.25
CA SER A 587 -17.58 -35.51 11.78
C SER A 587 -17.57 -36.73 10.86
N ASP A 588 -18.48 -37.69 11.06
CA ASP A 588 -18.57 -38.88 10.21
C ASP A 588 -19.22 -38.49 8.87
N GLU A 589 -20.22 -37.58 8.88
CA GLU A 589 -20.84 -37.03 7.68
C GLU A 589 -19.85 -36.20 6.84
N ILE A 590 -19.03 -35.35 7.48
CA ILE A 590 -18.00 -34.52 6.82
C ILE A 590 -16.89 -35.38 6.24
N GLU A 591 -16.35 -36.37 6.98
CA GLU A 591 -15.35 -37.30 6.43
C GLU A 591 -15.94 -38.06 5.22
N THR A 592 -17.17 -38.55 5.33
CA THR A 592 -17.84 -39.27 4.24
C THR A 592 -17.98 -38.40 2.98
N TYR A 593 -18.56 -37.20 3.09
CA TYR A 593 -18.76 -36.32 1.94
C TYR A 593 -17.44 -35.86 1.31
N MET A 594 -16.47 -35.47 2.14
CA MET A 594 -15.18 -35.00 1.63
C MET A 594 -14.40 -36.11 0.94
N MET A 595 -14.43 -37.35 1.46
CA MET A 595 -13.64 -38.46 0.93
C MET A 595 -14.33 -39.21 -0.22
N GLU A 596 -15.64 -39.48 -0.14
CA GLU A 596 -16.35 -40.27 -1.16
C GLU A 596 -16.84 -39.41 -2.33
N ASP A 597 -17.42 -38.23 -2.07
CA ASP A 597 -17.97 -37.35 -3.12
C ASP A 597 -16.95 -36.30 -3.59
N PHE A 598 -16.50 -35.39 -2.71
CA PHE A 598 -15.73 -34.21 -3.11
C PHE A 598 -14.34 -34.55 -3.67
N LEU A 599 -13.51 -35.28 -2.91
CA LEU A 599 -12.16 -35.63 -3.34
C LEU A 599 -12.14 -36.59 -4.54
N THR A 600 -13.16 -37.44 -4.71
CA THR A 600 -13.30 -38.30 -5.90
C THR A 600 -13.53 -37.47 -7.16
N LYS A 601 -14.43 -36.48 -7.11
CA LYS A 601 -14.67 -35.52 -8.21
C LYS A 601 -13.40 -34.71 -8.50
N ALA A 602 -12.79 -34.13 -7.46
CA ALA A 602 -11.57 -33.32 -7.57
C ALA A 602 -10.38 -34.09 -8.19
N GLN A 603 -10.17 -35.35 -7.78
CA GLN A 603 -9.12 -36.21 -8.35
C GLN A 603 -9.39 -36.55 -9.83
N SER A 604 -10.65 -36.77 -10.22
CA SER A 604 -10.99 -37.02 -11.62
C SER A 604 -10.70 -35.80 -12.49
N TRP A 605 -11.12 -34.61 -12.04
CA TRP A 605 -10.88 -33.34 -12.73
C TRP A 605 -9.38 -32.99 -12.79
N ALA A 606 -8.64 -33.11 -11.70
CA ALA A 606 -7.21 -32.84 -11.67
C ALA A 606 -6.40 -33.80 -12.59
N MET A 607 -6.86 -35.05 -12.75
CA MET A 607 -6.28 -35.98 -13.71
C MET A 607 -6.62 -35.61 -15.17
N GLU A 608 -7.81 -35.10 -15.44
CA GLU A 608 -8.23 -34.63 -16.77
C GLU A 608 -7.41 -33.38 -17.17
N LEU A 609 -7.35 -32.38 -16.30
CA LEU A 609 -6.54 -31.17 -16.43
C LEU A 609 -5.04 -31.49 -16.64
N TYR A 610 -4.49 -32.46 -15.91
CA TYR A 610 -3.10 -32.91 -16.09
C TYR A 610 -2.82 -33.48 -17.51
N PHE A 611 -3.81 -34.14 -18.14
CA PHE A 611 -3.69 -34.60 -19.51
C PHE A 611 -3.87 -33.49 -20.54
N GLU A 612 -4.75 -32.51 -20.28
CA GLU A 612 -4.96 -31.35 -21.16
C GLU A 612 -3.74 -30.42 -21.18
N LEU A 613 -3.12 -30.17 -20.02
CA LEU A 613 -1.86 -29.42 -19.89
C LEU A 613 -0.62 -30.14 -20.50
N GLY A 614 -0.76 -31.39 -20.94
CA GLY A 614 0.28 -32.11 -21.67
C GLY A 614 1.54 -32.50 -20.86
N LEU A 615 1.43 -32.58 -19.54
CA LEU A 615 2.56 -32.70 -18.60
C LEU A 615 3.14 -34.13 -18.46
N PHE A 616 3.27 -34.89 -19.57
CA PHE A 616 3.47 -36.35 -19.60
C PHE A 616 4.82 -36.86 -20.15
#